data_AF-A6UDT5-F1
#
_entry.id   AF-A6UDT5-F1
#
_cell.length_a   1.000
_cell.length_b   1.000
_cell.length_c   1.000
_cell.angle_alpha   90.00
_cell.angle_beta   90.00
_cell.angle_gamma   90.00
#
_symmetry.space_group_name_H-M   'P 1'
#
loop_
_entity.id
_entity.type
_entity.pdbx_description
1 polymer ?
#
loop_
_entity_poly.entity_id
_entity_poly.type
_entity_poly.pdbx_seq_one_letter_code
_entity_poly.pdbx_strand_id
1 'polypeptide(L)'
;MAKKTKSDDALYLQRLKAEFPEIHAALAAGKIPSLRQALVLAGLRPERSRLEKLKNSWAKAGDAERESFLTWLASKGALPAPAATFAPNAGLQPAKTPIASGRYLLPSTIVEIRAIMARRGLKPDDVMAELGFPTDGRPLARALTRNASLRLSVIAGLEDWLRRNAGE
;
A
#
# COMPACT_ATOMS: atom_id res chain seq x y z
N MET A 1 10.34 -9.88 -14.01
CA MET A 1 8.97 -10.42 -13.91
C MET A 1 8.28 -10.22 -15.25
N ALA A 2 7.72 -11.27 -15.87
CA ALA A 2 6.73 -11.27 -16.98
C ALA A 2 7.12 -12.15 -18.19
N LYS A 3 6.58 -13.37 -18.24
CA LYS A 3 6.45 -14.19 -19.47
C LYS A 3 5.09 -14.91 -19.59
N LYS A 4 4.09 -14.60 -18.74
CA LYS A 4 2.81 -15.34 -18.71
C LYS A 4 1.71 -14.83 -19.66
N THR A 5 1.79 -13.58 -20.15
CA THR A 5 0.69 -12.93 -20.87
C THR A 5 0.26 -13.64 -22.16
N LYS A 6 1.21 -14.13 -22.97
CA LYS A 6 0.89 -14.81 -24.25
C LYS A 6 0.17 -16.15 -24.05
N SER A 7 0.50 -16.88 -22.99
CA SER A 7 -0.11 -18.19 -22.71
C SER A 7 -1.55 -18.02 -22.22
N ASP A 8 -1.80 -17.04 -21.35
CA ASP A 8 -3.15 -16.76 -20.85
C ASP A 8 -4.05 -16.28 -21.99
N ASP A 9 -3.57 -15.39 -22.85
CA ASP A 9 -4.35 -14.88 -23.98
C ASP A 9 -4.76 -15.98 -24.96
N ALA A 10 -3.90 -16.98 -25.19
CA ALA A 10 -4.22 -18.14 -26.02
C ALA A 10 -5.34 -19.02 -25.41
N LEU A 11 -5.31 -19.24 -24.09
CA LEU A 11 -6.38 -19.96 -23.38
C LEU A 11 -7.71 -19.22 -23.47
N TYR A 12 -7.69 -17.90 -23.29
CA TYR A 12 -8.88 -17.08 -23.41
C TYR A 12 -9.43 -17.04 -24.84
N LEU A 13 -8.56 -17.04 -25.85
CA LEU A 13 -8.97 -17.13 -27.26
C LEU A 13 -9.64 -18.48 -27.56
N GLN A 14 -9.06 -19.58 -27.10
CA GLN A 14 -9.64 -20.91 -27.27
C GLN A 14 -11.02 -20.99 -26.61
N ARG A 15 -11.14 -20.46 -25.39
CA ARG A 15 -12.39 -20.44 -24.64
C ARG A 15 -13.44 -19.55 -25.28
N LEU A 16 -13.05 -18.37 -25.78
CA LEU A 16 -13.93 -17.48 -26.54
C LEU A 16 -14.44 -18.15 -27.82
N LYS A 17 -13.58 -18.90 -28.53
CA LYS A 17 -13.98 -19.66 -29.73
C LYS A 17 -14.97 -20.78 -29.41
N ALA A 18 -14.80 -21.46 -28.28
CA ALA A 18 -15.65 -22.58 -27.88
C ALA A 18 -17.00 -22.15 -27.29
N GLU A 19 -17.01 -21.16 -26.40
CA GLU A 19 -18.19 -20.75 -25.62
C GLU A 19 -18.93 -19.55 -26.24
N PHE A 20 -18.24 -18.69 -27.01
CA PHE A 20 -18.81 -17.44 -27.56
C PHE A 20 -18.40 -17.22 -29.04
N PRO A 21 -18.80 -18.11 -29.96
CA PRO A 21 -18.33 -18.10 -31.35
C PRO A 21 -18.66 -16.79 -32.08
N GLU A 22 -19.81 -16.17 -31.80
CA GLU A 22 -20.22 -14.88 -32.38
C GLU A 22 -19.28 -13.73 -31.98
N ILE A 23 -18.88 -13.68 -30.70
CA ILE A 23 -17.96 -12.65 -30.18
C ILE A 23 -16.55 -12.89 -30.73
N HIS A 24 -16.13 -14.16 -30.84
CA HIS A 24 -14.86 -14.52 -31.47
C HIS A 24 -14.84 -14.13 -32.96
N ALA A 25 -15.93 -14.38 -33.71
CA ALA A 25 -16.04 -13.97 -35.11
C ALA A 25 -16.02 -12.43 -35.27
N ALA A 26 -16.69 -11.70 -34.38
CA ALA A 26 -16.65 -10.24 -34.37
C ALA A 26 -15.26 -9.66 -34.03
N LEU A 27 -14.50 -10.33 -33.16
CA LEU A 27 -13.09 -10.01 -32.89
C LEU A 27 -12.21 -10.29 -34.13
N ALA A 28 -12.37 -11.45 -34.77
CA ALA A 28 -11.59 -11.82 -35.96
C ALA A 28 -11.89 -10.90 -37.16
N ALA A 29 -13.14 -10.44 -37.29
CA ALA A 29 -13.57 -9.48 -38.30
C ALA A 29 -13.16 -8.02 -37.98
N GLY A 30 -12.48 -7.77 -36.86
CA GLY A 30 -12.03 -6.44 -36.44
C GLY A 30 -13.14 -5.52 -35.92
N LYS A 31 -14.39 -6.01 -35.80
CA LYS A 31 -15.52 -5.24 -35.22
C LYS A 31 -15.32 -4.98 -33.73
N ILE A 32 -14.70 -5.93 -33.02
CA ILE A 32 -14.24 -5.74 -31.65
C ILE A 32 -12.74 -5.43 -31.69
N PRO A 33 -12.29 -4.27 -31.18
CA PRO A 33 -10.93 -3.78 -31.43
C PRO A 33 -9.85 -4.47 -30.57
N SER A 34 -10.21 -5.28 -29.58
CA SER A 34 -9.23 -5.99 -28.76
C SER A 34 -9.78 -7.26 -28.11
N LEU A 35 -8.90 -8.24 -27.88
CA LEU A 35 -9.22 -9.46 -27.12
C LEU A 35 -9.80 -9.12 -25.74
N ARG A 36 -9.25 -8.10 -25.05
CA ARG A 36 -9.78 -7.70 -23.74
C ARG A 36 -11.24 -7.27 -23.82
N GLN A 37 -11.63 -6.50 -24.83
CA GLN A 37 -13.01 -6.06 -24.99
C GLN A 37 -13.93 -7.23 -25.33
N ALA A 38 -13.47 -8.16 -26.17
CA ALA A 38 -14.21 -9.40 -26.44
C ALA A 38 -14.45 -10.21 -25.15
N LEU A 39 -13.44 -10.33 -24.28
CA LEU A 39 -13.59 -11.02 -23.00
C LEU A 39 -14.53 -10.33 -22.01
N VAL A 40 -14.60 -9.00 -22.04
CA VAL A 40 -15.57 -8.25 -21.22
C VAL A 40 -16.98 -8.45 -21.74
N LEU A 41 -17.18 -8.39 -23.06
CA LEU A 41 -18.49 -8.65 -23.69
C LEU A 41 -18.97 -10.08 -23.44
N ALA A 42 -18.05 -11.05 -23.43
CA ALA A 42 -18.34 -12.44 -23.10
C ALA A 42 -18.51 -12.71 -21.59
N GLY A 43 -18.35 -11.70 -20.72
CA GLY A 43 -18.41 -11.87 -19.26
C GLY A 43 -17.26 -12.69 -18.66
N LEU A 44 -16.24 -13.05 -19.45
CA LEU A 44 -15.10 -13.86 -19.02
C LEU A 44 -14.06 -13.04 -18.24
N ARG A 45 -14.13 -11.70 -18.34
CA ARG A 45 -13.36 -10.77 -17.50
C ARG A 45 -14.21 -9.56 -17.11
N PRO A 46 -14.06 -9.04 -15.89
CA PRO A 46 -14.72 -7.79 -15.51
C PRO A 46 -14.12 -6.60 -16.25
N GLU A 47 -14.94 -5.56 -16.47
CA GLU A 47 -14.43 -4.28 -16.92
C GLU A 47 -13.49 -3.69 -15.85
N ARG A 48 -12.40 -3.04 -16.28
CA ARG A 48 -11.54 -2.31 -15.35
C ARG A 48 -12.31 -1.17 -14.71
N SER A 49 -12.29 -1.15 -13.38
CA SER A 49 -12.75 -0.01 -12.60
C SER A 49 -11.98 1.27 -12.94
N ARG A 50 -12.58 2.43 -12.64
CA ARG A 50 -11.92 3.74 -12.79
C ARG A 50 -10.62 3.80 -11.97
N LEU A 51 -10.61 3.21 -10.78
CA LEU A 51 -9.42 3.14 -9.92
C LEU A 51 -8.29 2.35 -10.56
N GLU A 52 -8.58 1.18 -11.16
CA GLU A 52 -7.55 0.39 -11.86
C GLU A 52 -7.00 1.12 -13.09
N LYS A 53 -7.87 1.84 -13.81
CA LYS A 53 -7.44 2.69 -14.93
C LYS A 53 -6.49 3.78 -14.43
N LEU A 54 -6.83 4.47 -13.33
CA LEU A 54 -5.96 5.50 -12.72
C LEU A 54 -4.62 4.93 -12.25
N LYS A 55 -4.61 3.78 -11.56
CA LYS A 55 -3.38 3.10 -11.13
C LYS A 55 -2.49 2.72 -12.32
N ASN A 56 -3.09 2.23 -13.42
CA ASN A 56 -2.33 1.87 -14.61
C ASN A 56 -1.74 3.10 -15.31
N SER A 57 -2.51 4.18 -15.44
CA SER A 57 -2.02 5.44 -16.01
C SER A 57 -0.90 6.04 -15.15
N TRP A 58 -1.06 6.03 -13.82
CA TRP A 58 -0.01 6.48 -12.90
C TRP A 58 1.29 5.69 -13.04
N ALA A 59 1.20 4.36 -13.13
CA ALA A 59 2.37 3.50 -13.31
C ALA A 59 3.09 3.75 -14.65
N LYS A 60 2.35 4.16 -15.69
CA LYS A 60 2.90 4.46 -17.02
C LYS A 60 3.38 5.89 -17.19
N ALA A 61 2.86 6.82 -16.39
CA ALA A 61 3.24 8.23 -16.43
C ALA A 61 4.72 8.39 -16.05
N GLY A 62 5.42 9.29 -16.76
CA GLY A 62 6.76 9.72 -16.43
C GLY A 62 6.78 10.65 -15.22
N ASP A 63 7.98 11.00 -14.74
CA ASP A 63 8.14 11.77 -13.50
C ASP A 63 7.52 13.17 -13.61
N ALA A 64 7.69 13.87 -14.73
CA ALA A 64 7.09 15.18 -14.98
C ALA A 64 5.55 15.15 -15.02
N GLU A 65 4.97 14.09 -15.59
CA GLU A 65 3.52 13.90 -15.64
C GLU A 65 2.93 13.61 -14.26
N ARG A 66 3.65 12.81 -13.45
CA ARG A 66 3.28 12.53 -12.07
C ARG A 66 3.33 13.78 -11.20
N GLU A 67 4.40 14.56 -11.32
CA GLU A 67 4.55 15.83 -10.59
C GLU A 67 3.43 16.81 -10.96
N SER A 68 3.16 16.98 -12.26
CA SER A 68 2.06 17.83 -12.74
C SER A 68 0.71 17.37 -12.18
N PHE A 69 0.47 16.06 -12.13
CA PHE A 69 -0.76 15.51 -11.56
C PHE A 69 -0.87 15.74 -10.05
N LEU A 70 0.22 15.61 -9.30
CA LEU A 70 0.24 15.92 -7.86
C LEU A 70 0.00 17.42 -7.59
N THR A 71 0.62 18.30 -8.37
CA THR A 71 0.36 19.75 -8.30
C THR A 71 -1.11 20.08 -8.58
N TRP A 72 -1.69 19.44 -9.60
CA TRP A 72 -3.12 19.56 -9.87
C TRP A 72 -3.97 19.05 -8.69
N LEU A 73 -3.65 17.90 -8.09
CA LEU A 73 -4.37 17.39 -6.92
C LEU A 73 -4.26 18.33 -5.69
N ALA A 74 -3.08 18.94 -5.47
CA ALA A 74 -2.89 19.94 -4.43
C ALA A 74 -3.80 21.15 -4.65
N SER A 75 -3.91 21.64 -5.89
CA SER A 75 -4.81 22.75 -6.24
C SER A 75 -6.29 22.43 -6.00
N LYS A 76 -6.66 21.15 -5.97
CA LYS A 76 -8.01 20.67 -5.67
C LYS A 76 -8.25 20.40 -4.19
N GLY A 77 -7.27 20.61 -3.32
CA GLY A 77 -7.36 20.23 -1.91
C GLY A 77 -7.50 18.72 -1.69
N ALA A 78 -7.17 17.91 -2.70
CA ALA A 78 -7.28 16.45 -2.65
C ALA A 78 -6.03 15.79 -2.04
N LEU A 79 -4.93 16.54 -1.94
CA LEU A 79 -3.78 16.16 -1.14
C LEU A 79 -3.90 16.80 0.25
N PRO A 80 -3.52 16.08 1.32
CA PRO A 80 -3.34 16.72 2.61
C PRO A 80 -2.35 17.87 2.42
N ALA A 81 -2.68 19.04 2.97
CA ALA A 81 -1.80 20.20 2.90
C ALA A 81 -0.40 19.76 3.32
N PRO A 82 0.67 20.12 2.57
CA PRO A 82 2.01 19.95 3.10
C PRO A 82 2.00 20.64 4.46
N ALA A 83 2.35 19.90 5.51
CA ALA A 83 2.44 20.46 6.85
C ALA A 83 3.24 21.76 6.70
N ALA A 84 2.57 22.89 6.94
CA ALA A 84 3.22 24.18 6.87
C ALA A 84 4.50 24.05 7.68
N THR A 85 5.63 24.43 7.09
CA THR A 85 6.86 24.64 7.83
C THR A 85 6.52 25.66 8.90
N PHE A 86 6.21 25.17 10.10
CA PHE A 86 5.79 25.99 11.21
C PHE A 86 6.98 26.89 11.54
N ALA A 87 6.79 28.18 11.33
CA ALA A 87 7.54 29.20 12.04
C ALA A 87 7.47 28.89 13.54
N PRO A 88 8.56 29.07 14.31
CA PRO A 88 8.60 28.67 15.71
C PRO A 88 7.88 29.74 16.53
N ASN A 89 6.60 29.52 16.84
CA ASN A 89 5.95 29.87 18.11
C ASN A 89 4.43 29.89 17.97
N ALA A 90 3.80 28.79 18.39
CA ALA A 90 2.63 28.80 19.25
C ALA A 90 2.44 27.37 19.75
N GLY A 91 2.40 27.20 21.07
CA GLY A 91 2.49 25.91 21.73
C GLY A 91 1.35 24.93 21.46
N LEU A 92 1.69 23.66 21.68
CA LEU A 92 0.83 22.51 21.99
C LEU A 92 0.04 21.83 20.85
N GLN A 93 0.77 21.02 20.07
CA GLN A 93 0.73 19.54 20.07
C GLN A 93 1.28 19.08 18.70
N PRO A 94 2.41 18.36 18.64
CA PRO A 94 2.92 17.87 17.36
C PRO A 94 1.89 16.92 16.74
N ALA A 95 1.50 17.20 15.49
CA ALA A 95 0.65 16.32 14.69
C ALA A 95 1.25 14.91 14.72
N LYS A 96 0.52 13.96 15.32
CA LYS A 96 0.94 12.56 15.48
C LYS A 96 1.31 11.99 14.12
N THR A 97 2.60 11.77 13.88
CA THR A 97 3.06 10.97 12.76
C THR A 97 2.55 9.54 12.96
N PRO A 98 1.73 9.00 12.05
CA PRO A 98 1.20 7.65 12.22
C PRO A 98 2.34 6.65 12.19
N ILE A 99 2.37 5.70 13.14
CA ILE A 99 3.46 4.73 13.24
C ILE A 99 3.22 3.44 12.42
N ALA A 100 2.01 3.30 11.87
CA ALA A 100 1.56 2.10 11.18
C ALA A 100 0.59 2.42 10.03
N SER A 101 0.62 1.56 9.00
CA SER A 101 -0.42 1.48 7.98
C SER A 101 -1.32 0.29 8.28
N GLY A 102 -2.46 0.56 8.91
CA GLY A 102 -3.36 -0.47 9.42
C GLY A 102 -2.70 -1.31 10.52
N ARG A 103 -2.39 -2.58 10.21
CA ARG A 103 -1.80 -3.54 11.17
C ARG A 103 -0.28 -3.69 11.03
N TYR A 104 0.32 -2.95 10.12
CA TYR A 104 1.74 -3.09 9.75
C TYR A 104 2.49 -1.83 10.16
N LEU A 105 3.60 -2.00 10.88
CA LEU A 105 4.45 -0.88 11.25
C LEU A 105 5.05 -0.23 10.00
N LEU A 106 5.20 1.09 10.02
CA LEU A 106 5.92 1.77 8.95
C LEU A 106 7.42 1.41 9.03
N PRO A 107 8.14 1.41 7.90
CA PRO A 107 9.58 1.16 7.89
C PRO A 107 10.35 2.13 8.80
N SER A 108 9.99 3.41 8.84
CA SER A 108 10.58 4.42 9.72
C SER A 108 10.39 4.08 11.20
N THR A 109 9.20 3.66 11.58
CA THR A 109 8.87 3.23 12.94
C THR A 109 9.67 2.00 13.36
N ILE A 110 9.86 1.03 12.46
CA ILE A 110 10.70 -0.15 12.74
C ILE A 110 12.14 0.27 13.05
N VAL A 111 12.69 1.23 12.30
CA VAL A 111 14.04 1.77 12.54
C VAL A 111 14.12 2.43 13.92
N GLU A 112 13.13 3.25 14.27
CA GLU A 112 13.09 3.96 15.55
C GLU A 112 12.98 3.01 16.75
N ILE A 113 12.07 2.03 16.69
CA ILE A 113 11.94 1.00 17.73
C ILE A 113 13.27 0.25 17.90
N ARG A 114 13.92 -0.14 16.79
CA ARG A 114 15.22 -0.82 16.84
C ARG A 114 16.32 0.04 17.44
N ALA A 115 16.33 1.34 17.15
CA ALA A 115 17.32 2.27 17.70
C ALA A 115 17.16 2.39 19.22
N ILE A 116 15.92 2.56 19.71
CA ILE A 116 15.63 2.61 21.15
C ILE A 116 16.01 1.28 21.81
N MET A 117 15.63 0.14 21.22
CA MET A 117 15.98 -1.18 21.72
C MET A 117 17.49 -1.39 21.81
N ALA A 118 18.25 -0.99 20.78
CA ALA A 118 19.70 -1.12 20.78
C ALA A 118 20.36 -0.23 21.84
N ARG A 119 19.92 1.03 21.95
CA ARG A 119 20.42 1.99 22.94
C ARG A 119 20.17 1.54 24.38
N ARG A 120 18.99 0.98 24.65
CA ARG A 120 18.59 0.52 26.00
C ARG A 120 18.88 -0.96 26.28
N GLY A 121 19.44 -1.69 25.31
CA GLY A 121 19.69 -3.13 25.42
C GLY A 121 18.44 -4.01 25.55
N LEU A 122 17.29 -3.54 25.04
CA LEU A 122 16.00 -4.21 25.18
C LEU A 122 15.78 -5.29 24.11
N LYS A 123 15.16 -6.40 24.52
CA LYS A 123 14.63 -7.43 23.62
C LYS A 123 13.15 -7.18 23.33
N PRO A 124 12.57 -7.80 22.28
CA PRO A 124 11.14 -7.67 21.98
C PRO A 124 10.25 -8.04 23.17
N ASP A 125 10.66 -9.02 23.99
CA ASP A 125 9.93 -9.45 25.17
C ASP A 125 9.89 -8.33 26.24
N ASP A 126 10.99 -7.61 26.41
CA ASP A 126 11.10 -6.48 27.34
C ASP A 126 10.23 -5.31 26.89
N VAL A 127 10.21 -5.02 25.57
CA VAL A 127 9.31 -4.01 25.02
C VAL A 127 7.85 -4.38 25.27
N MET A 128 7.46 -5.64 25.04
CA MET A 128 6.10 -6.09 25.33
C MET A 128 5.75 -5.96 26.83
N ALA A 129 6.72 -6.21 27.72
CA ALA A 129 6.56 -5.99 29.16
C ALA A 129 6.34 -4.51 29.51
N GLU A 130 7.13 -3.60 28.93
CA GLU A 130 6.97 -2.14 29.13
C GLU A 130 5.66 -1.57 28.57
N LEU A 131 5.05 -2.30 27.64
CA LEU A 131 3.71 -2.00 27.12
C LEU A 131 2.57 -2.59 27.97
N GLY A 132 2.88 -3.41 28.99
CA GLY A 132 1.88 -4.08 29.82
C GLY A 132 1.21 -5.28 29.14
N PHE A 133 1.81 -5.83 28.08
CA PHE A 133 1.36 -7.08 27.46
C PHE A 133 2.13 -8.29 28.01
N PRO A 134 1.60 -9.52 27.84
CA PRO A 134 2.38 -10.72 28.13
C PRO A 134 3.72 -10.69 27.41
N THR A 135 4.77 -11.17 28.08
CA THR A 135 6.18 -11.15 27.61
C THR A 135 6.47 -12.07 26.43
N ASP A 136 5.44 -12.45 25.65
CA ASP A 136 5.62 -13.10 24.35
C ASP A 136 5.94 -12.04 23.29
N GLY A 137 7.22 -11.77 23.08
CA GLY A 137 7.70 -10.85 22.06
C GLY A 137 7.81 -11.47 20.67
N ARG A 138 7.39 -12.73 20.44
CA ARG A 138 7.42 -13.34 19.09
C ARG A 138 6.64 -12.53 18.05
N PRO A 139 5.42 -12.00 18.33
CA PRO A 139 4.70 -11.16 17.38
C PRO A 139 5.47 -9.88 17.04
N LEU A 140 6.03 -9.20 18.05
CA LEU A 140 6.83 -7.99 17.87
C LEU A 140 8.11 -8.28 17.08
N ALA A 141 8.83 -9.35 17.42
CA ALA A 141 10.03 -9.78 16.70
C ALA A 141 9.74 -10.05 15.22
N ARG A 142 8.62 -10.70 14.90
CA ARG A 142 8.19 -10.93 13.51
C ARG A 142 7.80 -9.63 12.81
N ALA A 143 7.14 -8.71 13.50
CA ALA A 143 6.81 -7.40 12.95
C ALA A 143 8.07 -6.60 12.59
N LEU A 144 9.07 -6.59 13.48
CA LEU A 144 10.33 -5.88 13.27
C LEU A 144 11.20 -6.50 12.16
N THR A 145 11.17 -7.82 11.98
CA THR A 145 12.05 -8.54 11.03
C THR A 145 11.43 -8.82 9.67
N ARG A 146 10.13 -9.13 9.63
CA ARG A 146 9.42 -9.60 8.42
C ARG A 146 8.23 -8.72 8.06
N ASN A 147 8.08 -7.55 8.70
CA ASN A 147 6.92 -6.67 8.53
C ASN A 147 5.58 -7.43 8.72
N ALA A 148 5.51 -8.29 9.74
CA ALA A 148 4.30 -9.03 10.07
C ALA A 148 3.23 -8.14 10.73
N SER A 149 1.97 -8.54 10.59
CA SER A 149 0.86 -7.82 11.22
C SER A 149 0.89 -7.90 12.75
N LEU A 150 0.65 -6.77 13.41
CA LEU A 150 0.46 -6.69 14.86
C LEU A 150 -1.02 -6.53 15.23
N ARG A 151 -1.33 -6.75 16.51
CA ARG A 151 -2.64 -6.38 17.08
C ARG A 151 -2.70 -4.86 17.22
N LEU A 152 -3.88 -4.28 16.97
CA LEU A 152 -4.07 -2.82 17.04
C LEU A 152 -3.78 -2.26 18.44
N SER A 153 -4.07 -3.03 19.50
CA SER A 153 -3.73 -2.66 20.88
C SER A 153 -2.22 -2.53 21.11
N VAL A 154 -1.41 -3.38 20.47
CA VAL A 154 0.06 -3.33 20.56
C VAL A 154 0.59 -2.12 19.79
N ILE A 155 -0.01 -1.80 18.64
CA ILE A 155 0.35 -0.59 17.87
C ILE A 155 0.04 0.66 18.70
N ALA A 156 -1.14 0.75 19.33
CA ALA A 156 -1.49 1.86 20.21
C ALA A 156 -0.50 1.98 21.38
N GLY A 157 -0.15 0.86 22.03
CA GLY A 157 0.86 0.86 23.08
C GLY A 157 2.24 1.33 22.59
N LEU A 158 2.65 0.90 21.39
CA LEU A 158 3.92 1.31 20.78
C LEU A 158 3.95 2.81 20.47
N GLU A 159 2.82 3.43 20.09
CA GLU A 159 2.75 4.89 19.92
C GLU A 159 3.08 5.61 21.24
N ASP A 160 2.50 5.16 22.34
CA ASP A 160 2.71 5.75 23.66
C ASP A 160 4.14 5.48 24.17
N TRP A 161 4.66 4.29 23.89
CA TRP A 161 6.02 3.90 24.25
C TRP A 161 7.08 4.67 23.46
N LEU A 162 6.90 4.85 22.16
CA LEU A 162 7.80 5.65 21.33
C LEU A 162 7.87 7.09 21.84
N ARG A 163 6.72 7.70 22.20
CA ARG A 163 6.73 9.05 22.77
C ARG A 163 7.47 9.14 24.10
N ARG A 164 7.38 8.12 24.95
CA ARG A 164 8.12 8.06 26.22
C ARG A 164 9.63 7.90 26.03
N ASN A 165 10.06 7.31 24.91
CA ASN A 165 11.46 7.00 24.62
C ASN A 165 12.06 7.92 23.53
N ALA A 166 11.31 8.92 23.07
CA ALA A 166 11.77 9.89 22.09
C ALA A 166 12.67 10.93 22.78
N GLY A 167 13.99 10.76 22.63
CA GLY A 167 14.98 11.77 23.05
C GLY A 167 15.79 11.50 24.31
N GLU A 168 15.71 10.32 24.93
CA GLU A 168 16.69 9.86 25.95
C GLU A 168 17.87 9.11 25.33
#